data_AF-A0A343F2N2-F1
#
_entry.id   AF-A0A343F2N2-F1
#
_cell.length_a   1.000
_cell.length_b   1.000
_cell.length_c   1.000
_cell.angle_alpha   90.00
_cell.angle_beta   90.00
_cell.angle_gamma   90.00
#
_symmetry.space_group_name_H-M   'P 1'
#
loop_
_entity.id
_entity.type
_entity.pdbx_description
1 polymer ?
#
loop_
_entity_poly.entity_id
_entity_poly.type
_entity_poly.pdbx_seq_one_letter_code
_entity_poly.pdbx_strand_id
1 'polypeptide(L)'
;MTNYIFILSLLFLAGCLGLALKPSPIYGGFGLIFSGCIGCLMVLGFGGSFLGLMVFLIYLGGMLVVFGYTTAMATEEYPETWGSNWFIFGFFVLGLFMELIMFYLLDLNNKVELVDFSSLGDWLMYEIDDVGVMLEGGVGVAAMYSCATWMMVVAGWSLFAGIFIIIEITRD
;
A
#
# COMPACT_ATOMS: atom_id res chain seq x y z
N MET A 1 6.90 11.21 19.75
CA MET A 1 6.23 10.69 18.54
C MET A 1 6.89 9.37 18.13
N THR A 2 7.09 8.42 19.04
CA THR A 2 7.85 7.18 18.80
C THR A 2 7.03 6.10 18.08
N ASN A 3 5.70 6.19 18.13
CA ASN A 3 4.81 5.14 17.63
C ASN A 3 4.18 5.51 16.27
N TYR A 4 4.65 6.56 15.59
CA TYR A 4 4.03 7.07 14.37
C TYR A 4 3.98 6.02 13.25
N ILE A 5 5.11 5.37 12.96
CA ILE A 5 5.18 4.33 11.91
C ILE A 5 4.31 3.12 12.26
N PHE A 6 4.24 2.79 13.54
CA PHE A 6 3.36 1.73 14.03
C PHE A 6 1.87 2.06 13.90
N ILE A 7 1.47 3.29 14.18
CA ILE A 7 0.08 3.74 13.97
C ILE A 7 -0.27 3.74 12.48
N LEU A 8 0.66 4.17 11.62
CA LEU A 8 0.48 4.11 10.17
C LEU A 8 0.34 2.66 9.68
N SER A 9 1.14 1.72 10.18
CA SER A 9 1.04 0.32 9.74
C SER A 9 -0.30 -0.32 10.11
N LEU A 10 -0.83 -0.01 11.31
CA LEU A 10 -2.19 -0.42 11.70
C LEU A 10 -3.27 0.21 10.79
N LEU A 11 -3.17 1.51 10.51
CA LEU A 11 -4.10 2.19 9.60
C LEU A 11 -4.06 1.61 8.17
N PHE A 12 -2.87 1.21 7.72
CA PHE A 12 -2.71 0.56 6.42
C PHE A 12 -3.35 -0.82 6.40
N LEU A 13 -3.15 -1.63 7.45
CA LEU A 13 -3.78 -2.94 7.59
C LEU A 13 -5.30 -2.83 7.62
N ALA A 14 -5.85 -1.90 8.40
CA ALA A 14 -7.28 -1.59 8.42
C ALA A 14 -7.82 -1.19 7.03
N GLY A 15 -7.05 -0.40 6.28
CA GLY A 15 -7.37 -0.07 4.89
C GLY A 15 -7.40 -1.30 3.98
N CYS A 16 -6.38 -2.17 4.07
CA CYS A 16 -6.32 -3.43 3.32
C CYS A 16 -7.43 -4.42 3.71
N LEU A 17 -7.80 -4.53 4.98
CA LEU A 17 -8.95 -5.30 5.43
C LEU A 17 -10.24 -4.78 4.81
N GLY A 18 -10.43 -3.46 4.80
CA GLY A 18 -11.58 -2.81 4.16
C GLY A 18 -11.72 -3.17 2.68
N LEU A 19 -10.60 -3.41 1.98
CA LEU A 19 -10.57 -3.87 0.59
C LEU A 19 -10.83 -5.37 0.44
N ALA A 20 -10.25 -6.18 1.34
CA ALA A 20 -10.37 -7.64 1.31
C ALA A 20 -11.82 -8.11 1.51
N LEU A 21 -12.64 -7.31 2.19
CA LEU A 21 -14.07 -7.56 2.38
C LEU A 21 -14.92 -7.40 1.12
N LYS A 22 -14.30 -7.00 0.00
CA LYS A 22 -14.94 -6.84 -1.32
C LYS A 22 -16.21 -5.96 -1.25
N PRO A 23 -16.13 -4.73 -0.69
CA PRO A 23 -17.24 -3.79 -0.85
C PRO A 23 -17.40 -3.43 -2.33
N SER A 24 -18.49 -2.74 -2.67
CA SER A 24 -18.65 -2.25 -4.05
C SER A 24 -17.43 -1.41 -4.49
N PRO A 25 -17.05 -1.42 -5.79
CA PRO A 25 -15.78 -0.86 -6.25
C PRO A 25 -15.59 0.63 -5.92
N ILE A 26 -16.67 1.37 -5.64
CA ILE A 26 -16.63 2.78 -5.21
C ILE A 26 -15.94 2.89 -3.83
N TYR A 27 -16.43 2.13 -2.84
CA TYR A 27 -15.84 2.12 -1.49
C TYR A 27 -14.47 1.42 -1.48
N GLY A 28 -14.28 0.43 -2.36
CA GLY A 28 -12.97 -0.15 -2.62
C GLY A 28 -11.96 0.90 -3.09
N GLY A 29 -12.35 1.76 -4.04
CA GLY A 29 -11.52 2.88 -4.49
C GLY A 29 -11.12 3.81 -3.33
N PHE A 30 -12.07 4.20 -2.48
CA PHE A 30 -11.76 5.01 -1.29
C PHE A 30 -10.77 4.33 -0.33
N GLY A 31 -10.94 3.04 -0.07
CA GLY A 31 -10.02 2.27 0.77
C GLY A 31 -8.60 2.22 0.21
N LEU A 32 -8.47 2.08 -1.12
CA LEU A 32 -7.18 2.07 -1.83
C LEU A 32 -6.48 3.43 -1.79
N ILE A 33 -7.23 4.51 -1.93
CA ILE A 33 -6.68 5.87 -1.82
C ILE A 33 -6.13 6.07 -0.42
N PHE A 34 -6.91 5.71 0.60
CA PHE A 34 -6.52 5.87 1.99
C PHE A 34 -5.28 5.02 2.33
N SER A 35 -5.28 3.72 1.99
CA SER A 35 -4.13 2.85 2.23
C SER A 35 -2.91 3.26 1.41
N GLY A 36 -3.07 3.72 0.17
CA GLY A 36 -1.99 4.24 -0.67
C GLY A 36 -1.34 5.50 -0.07
N CYS A 37 -2.14 6.44 0.44
CA CYS A 37 -1.65 7.62 1.16
C CYS A 37 -0.84 7.24 2.40
N ILE A 38 -1.35 6.31 3.21
CA ILE A 38 -0.69 5.85 4.44
C ILE A 38 0.61 5.10 4.10
N GLY A 39 0.60 4.27 3.05
CA GLY A 39 1.80 3.60 2.54
C GLY A 39 2.88 4.59 2.11
N CYS A 40 2.50 5.65 1.40
CA CYS A 40 3.42 6.72 1.03
C CYS A 40 4.02 7.41 2.27
N LEU A 41 3.19 7.72 3.28
CA LEU A 41 3.66 8.31 4.55
C LEU A 41 4.63 7.40 5.30
N MET A 42 4.42 6.09 5.30
CA MET A 42 5.36 5.13 5.89
C MET A 42 6.71 5.17 5.16
N VAL A 43 6.73 5.09 3.84
CA VAL A 43 7.98 5.10 3.05
C VAL A 43 8.71 6.45 3.20
N LEU A 44 7.97 7.56 3.29
CA LEU A 44 8.53 8.87 3.61
C LEU A 44 9.14 8.90 5.03
N GLY A 45 8.51 8.23 5.99
CA GLY A 45 9.02 8.09 7.35
C GLY A 45 10.38 7.38 7.44
N PHE A 46 10.67 6.48 6.49
CA PHE A 46 11.97 5.81 6.34
C PHE A 46 12.96 6.57 5.43
N GLY A 47 12.66 7.82 5.03
CA GLY A 47 13.53 8.64 4.18
C GLY A 47 13.42 8.37 2.67
N GLY A 48 12.55 7.46 2.25
CA GLY A 48 12.36 7.06 0.84
C GLY A 48 11.46 8.00 0.03
N SER A 49 11.79 9.29 -0.08
CA SER A 49 10.89 10.28 -0.70
C SER A 49 10.52 9.98 -2.16
N PHE A 50 11.49 9.58 -2.99
CA PHE A 50 11.25 9.24 -4.38
C PHE A 50 10.33 8.02 -4.53
N LEU A 51 10.62 6.93 -3.81
CA LEU A 51 9.81 5.70 -3.88
C LEU A 51 8.39 5.92 -3.35
N GLY A 52 8.23 6.64 -2.23
CA GLY A 52 6.91 6.96 -1.68
C GLY A 52 6.05 7.74 -2.67
N LEU A 53 6.62 8.78 -3.31
CA LEU A 53 5.91 9.57 -4.32
C LEU A 53 5.59 8.76 -5.59
N MET A 54 6.48 7.88 -6.04
CA MET A 54 6.22 7.02 -7.20
C MET A 54 5.07 6.04 -6.91
N VAL A 55 5.02 5.44 -5.72
CA VAL A 55 3.89 4.61 -5.30
C VAL A 55 2.62 5.46 -5.29
N PHE A 56 2.65 6.64 -4.66
CA PHE A 56 1.49 7.52 -4.63
C PHE A 56 0.95 7.85 -6.03
N LEU A 57 1.83 8.24 -6.97
CA LEU A 57 1.45 8.60 -8.33
C LEU A 57 0.94 7.42 -9.15
N ILE A 58 1.62 6.26 -9.11
CA ILE A 58 1.23 5.10 -9.90
C ILE A 58 -0.04 4.47 -9.31
N TYR A 59 -0.16 4.40 -7.99
CA TYR A 59 -1.28 3.77 -7.31
C TYR A 59 -2.55 4.65 -7.39
N LEU A 60 -2.44 5.95 -7.09
CA LEU A 60 -3.59 6.86 -7.21
C LEU A 60 -3.89 7.25 -8.66
N GLY A 61 -2.88 7.39 -9.51
CA GLY A 61 -3.10 7.74 -10.92
C GLY A 61 -3.59 6.54 -11.72
N GLY A 62 -2.91 5.39 -11.61
CA GLY A 62 -3.17 4.22 -12.45
C GLY A 62 -4.36 3.40 -11.97
N MET A 63 -4.37 2.98 -10.70
CA MET A 63 -5.40 2.06 -10.22
C MET A 63 -6.74 2.74 -9.96
N LEU A 64 -6.77 4.01 -9.58
CA LEU A 64 -8.03 4.76 -9.41
C LEU A 64 -8.79 4.85 -10.74
N VAL A 65 -8.10 5.04 -11.87
CA VAL A 65 -8.73 5.07 -13.19
C VAL A 65 -9.36 3.70 -13.52
N VAL A 66 -8.64 2.60 -13.28
CA VAL A 66 -9.18 1.25 -13.47
C VAL A 66 -10.39 1.01 -12.58
N PHE A 67 -10.35 1.47 -11.32
CA PHE A 67 -11.50 1.41 -10.41
C PHE A 67 -12.68 2.25 -10.92
N GLY A 68 -12.43 3.45 -11.47
CA GLY A 68 -13.46 4.25 -12.11
C GLY A 68 -14.14 3.49 -13.25
N TYR A 69 -13.38 2.83 -14.12
CA TYR A 69 -13.95 2.03 -15.20
C TYR A 69 -14.72 0.80 -14.71
N THR A 70 -14.21 0.07 -13.70
CA THR A 70 -14.94 -1.08 -13.15
C THR A 70 -16.18 -0.67 -12.38
N THR A 71 -16.17 0.47 -11.67
CA THR A 71 -17.37 1.02 -11.04
C THR A 71 -18.45 1.28 -12.08
N ALA A 72 -18.10 1.88 -13.23
CA ALA A 72 -19.06 2.18 -14.29
C ALA A 72 -19.68 0.93 -14.92
N MET A 73 -18.93 -0.17 -15.01
CA MET A 73 -19.44 -1.44 -15.57
C MET A 73 -20.20 -2.29 -14.54
N ALA A 74 -19.91 -2.12 -13.24
CA ALA A 74 -20.50 -2.90 -12.14
C ALA A 74 -21.44 -2.06 -11.26
N THR A 75 -22.07 -1.01 -11.83
CA THR A 75 -23.06 -0.23 -11.08
C THR A 75 -24.33 -1.04 -10.88
N GLU A 76 -24.60 -1.43 -9.63
CA GLU A 76 -25.88 -1.98 -9.20
C GLU A 76 -26.76 -0.87 -8.59
N GLU A 77 -28.09 -1.03 -8.62
CA GLU A 77 -29.04 -0.02 -8.09
C GLU A 77 -28.84 0.27 -6.59
N TYR A 78 -28.34 -0.72 -5.83
CA TYR A 78 -28.01 -0.59 -4.42
C TYR A 78 -26.54 -0.96 -4.21
N PRO A 79 -25.61 0.03 -4.17
CA PRO A 79 -24.21 -0.29 -3.95
C PRO A 79 -24.02 -0.89 -2.56
N GLU A 80 -23.42 -2.08 -2.51
CA GLU A 80 -23.04 -2.70 -1.24
C GLU A 80 -22.04 -1.79 -0.51
N THR A 81 -22.45 -1.29 0.65
CA THR A 81 -21.61 -0.51 1.56
C THR A 81 -21.06 -1.43 2.65
N TRP A 82 -20.01 -1.02 3.36
CA TRP A 82 -19.48 -1.79 4.49
C TRP A 82 -20.52 -2.09 5.57
N GLY A 83 -21.60 -1.30 5.67
CA GLY A 83 -22.69 -1.49 6.62
C GLY A 83 -23.97 -2.06 6.03
N SER A 84 -24.06 -2.33 4.72
CA SER A 84 -25.32 -2.80 4.12
C SER A 84 -25.59 -4.25 4.46
N ASN A 85 -24.53 -5.07 4.59
CA ASN A 85 -24.63 -6.46 4.98
C ASN A 85 -24.04 -6.66 6.38
N TRP A 86 -24.88 -7.12 7.32
CA TRP A 86 -24.47 -7.35 8.71
C TRP A 86 -23.29 -8.32 8.82
N PHE A 87 -23.19 -9.28 7.90
CA PHE A 87 -22.05 -10.21 7.83
C PHE A 87 -20.75 -9.49 7.46
N ILE A 88 -20.76 -8.62 6.44
CA ILE A 88 -19.57 -7.86 6.01
C ILE A 88 -19.10 -6.93 7.12
N PHE A 89 -20.04 -6.22 7.75
CA PHE A 89 -19.73 -5.37 8.89
C PHE A 89 -19.16 -6.17 10.07
N GLY A 90 -19.74 -7.35 10.36
CA GLY A 90 -19.25 -8.27 11.38
C GLY A 90 -17.81 -8.73 11.12
N PHE A 91 -17.48 -9.12 9.89
CA PHE A 91 -16.12 -9.51 9.51
C PHE A 91 -15.13 -8.33 9.57
N PHE A 92 -15.56 -7.11 9.21
CA PHE A 92 -14.72 -5.91 9.35
C PHE A 92 -14.36 -5.65 10.81
N VAL A 93 -15.37 -5.64 11.68
CA VAL A 93 -15.19 -5.38 13.11
C VAL A 93 -14.36 -6.50 13.75
N LEU A 94 -14.63 -7.76 13.42
CA LEU A 94 -13.82 -8.90 13.88
C LEU A 94 -12.36 -8.78 13.40
N GLY A 95 -12.12 -8.40 12.16
CA GLY A 95 -10.77 -8.19 11.63
C GLY A 95 -9.98 -7.18 12.45
N LEU A 96 -10.57 -6.01 12.71
CA LEU A 96 -9.96 -4.97 13.55
C LEU A 96 -9.74 -5.44 15.00
N PHE A 97 -10.69 -6.19 15.57
CA PHE A 97 -10.52 -6.76 16.91
C PHE A 97 -9.38 -7.77 16.96
N MET A 98 -9.24 -8.62 15.94
CA MET A 98 -8.15 -9.60 15.89
C MET A 98 -6.79 -8.92 15.76
N GLU A 99 -6.68 -7.82 15.00
CA GLU A 99 -5.45 -7.01 14.96
C GLU A 99 -5.09 -6.45 16.33
N LEU A 100 -6.07 -5.87 17.04
CA LEU A 100 -5.86 -5.29 18.38
C LEU A 100 -5.53 -6.35 19.43
N ILE A 101 -6.18 -7.52 19.36
CA ILE A 101 -5.89 -8.65 20.27
C ILE A 101 -4.49 -9.19 20.00
N MET A 102 -4.12 -9.38 18.74
CA MET A 102 -2.76 -9.80 18.37
C MET A 102 -1.73 -8.79 18.87
N PHE A 103 -2.00 -7.50 18.74
CA PHE A 103 -1.14 -6.46 19.31
C PHE A 103 -1.00 -6.59 20.83
N TYR A 104 -2.11 -6.68 21.57
CA TYR A 104 -2.09 -6.79 23.03
C TYR A 104 -1.38 -8.06 23.52
N LEU A 105 -1.53 -9.18 22.80
CA LEU A 105 -0.85 -10.43 23.11
C LEU A 105 0.66 -10.36 22.86
N LEU A 106 1.10 -9.60 21.85
CA LEU A 106 2.51 -9.40 21.56
C LEU A 106 3.17 -8.49 22.63
N ASP A 107 2.48 -7.44 23.06
CA ASP A 107 2.94 -6.51 24.10
C ASP A 107 3.05 -7.18 25.49
N LEU A 108 2.05 -7.98 25.88
CA LEU A 108 2.08 -8.69 27.17
C LEU A 108 3.18 -9.75 27.26
N ASN A 109 3.49 -10.41 26.14
CA ASN A 109 4.37 -11.56 26.17
C ASN A 109 5.85 -11.20 26.24
N ASN A 110 6.29 -9.96 25.91
CA ASN A 110 7.64 -9.37 26.11
C ASN A 110 8.88 -10.29 25.91
N LYS A 111 8.70 -11.46 25.29
CA LYS A 111 9.65 -12.60 25.25
C LYS A 111 9.76 -13.17 23.86
N VAL A 112 9.00 -12.63 22.91
CA VAL A 112 9.12 -13.01 21.52
C VAL A 112 9.94 -11.90 20.87
N GLU A 113 11.22 -12.16 20.61
CA GLU A 113 12.21 -11.29 19.96
C GLU A 113 11.81 -10.80 18.54
N LEU A 114 10.54 -10.92 18.15
CA LEU A 114 10.05 -10.55 16.82
C LEU A 114 9.77 -9.05 16.71
N VAL A 115 9.30 -8.38 17.78
CA VAL A 115 9.02 -6.93 17.77
C VAL A 115 9.20 -6.37 19.20
N ASP A 116 10.21 -5.51 19.40
CA ASP A 116 10.40 -4.78 20.66
C ASP A 116 9.51 -3.53 20.72
N PHE A 117 8.38 -3.63 21.43
CA PHE A 117 7.43 -2.51 21.59
C PHE A 117 7.95 -1.39 22.50
N SER A 118 8.94 -1.68 23.36
CA SER A 118 9.50 -0.73 24.33
C SER A 118 10.44 0.31 23.70
N SER A 119 11.02 0.00 22.53
CA SER A 119 11.96 0.87 21.79
C SER A 119 11.57 1.04 20.31
N LEU A 120 10.27 0.96 20.01
CA LEU A 120 9.68 1.08 18.67
C LEU A 120 10.16 2.28 17.83
N GLY A 121 10.57 3.37 18.48
CA GLY A 121 11.07 4.58 17.83
C GLY A 121 12.55 4.53 17.46
N ASP A 122 13.38 3.82 18.23
CA ASP A 122 14.84 3.88 18.13
C ASP A 122 15.40 2.93 17.06
N TRP A 123 14.65 1.91 16.65
CA TRP A 123 15.08 0.89 15.66
C TRP A 123 14.58 1.16 14.23
N LEU A 124 13.91 2.29 13.98
CA LEU A 124 13.30 2.57 12.67
C LEU A 124 14.32 2.95 11.60
N MET A 125 15.48 3.47 11.99
CA MET A 125 16.57 3.84 11.07
C MET A 125 17.86 3.21 11.58
N TYR A 126 18.20 2.04 11.05
CA TYR A 126 19.31 1.21 11.55
C TYR A 126 20.67 1.89 11.39
N GLU A 127 20.90 2.63 10.29
CA GLU A 127 22.09 3.46 10.07
C GLU A 127 21.69 4.63 9.16
N ILE A 128 21.75 5.86 9.69
CA ILE A 128 21.62 7.08 8.87
C ILE A 128 23.04 7.54 8.57
N ASP A 129 23.39 7.63 7.29
CA ASP A 129 24.62 8.29 6.90
C ASP A 129 24.41 9.81 6.99
N ASP A 130 24.87 10.40 8.11
CA ASP A 130 24.71 11.83 8.41
C ASP A 130 25.45 12.75 7.40
N VAL A 131 26.29 12.18 6.53
CA VAL A 131 27.17 12.90 5.60
C VAL A 131 26.96 12.44 4.15
N GLY A 132 25.71 12.37 3.71
CA GLY A 132 25.32 12.13 2.31
C GLY A 132 24.82 13.40 1.61
N VAL A 133 25.51 13.87 0.55
CA VAL A 133 25.06 15.04 -0.24
C VAL A 133 23.99 14.65 -1.28
N MET A 134 23.90 13.36 -1.63
CA MET A 134 22.92 12.84 -2.58
C MET A 134 21.92 11.93 -1.88
N LEU A 135 20.62 12.24 -2.04
CA LEU A 135 19.54 11.39 -1.54
C LEU A 135 19.58 10.03 -2.24
N GLU A 136 19.84 8.96 -1.48
CA GLU A 136 20.11 7.61 -2.00
C GLU A 136 18.99 7.07 -2.91
N GLY A 137 17.74 7.38 -2.58
CA GLY A 137 16.57 6.84 -3.29
C GLY A 137 16.53 7.18 -4.78
N GLY A 138 16.95 8.39 -5.17
CA GLY A 138 16.94 8.79 -6.59
C GLY A 138 18.12 8.24 -7.39
N VAL A 139 19.29 8.17 -6.76
CA VAL A 139 20.52 7.69 -7.40
C VAL A 139 20.44 6.19 -7.67
N GLY A 140 19.89 5.41 -6.72
CA GLY A 140 19.67 3.97 -6.92
C GLY A 140 18.75 3.66 -8.10
N VAL A 141 17.66 4.45 -8.27
CA VAL A 141 16.75 4.31 -9.41
C VAL A 141 17.41 4.73 -10.72
N ALA A 142 18.22 5.80 -10.70
CA ALA A 142 18.97 6.24 -11.87
C ALA A 142 20.00 5.21 -12.35
N ALA A 143 20.54 4.36 -11.46
CA ALA A 143 21.46 3.29 -11.82
C ALA A 143 20.84 2.23 -12.75
N MET A 144 19.51 2.20 -12.91
CA MET A 144 18.84 1.39 -13.94
C MET A 144 19.23 1.79 -15.36
N TYR A 145 19.63 3.04 -15.59
CA TYR A 145 20.05 3.52 -16.91
C TYR A 145 21.51 3.21 -17.25
N SER A 146 22.35 2.90 -16.26
CA SER A 146 23.78 2.64 -16.44
C SER A 146 24.17 1.21 -16.14
N CYS A 147 23.96 0.77 -14.90
CA CYS A 147 24.41 -0.54 -14.41
C CYS A 147 23.39 -1.64 -14.68
N ALA A 148 22.09 -1.34 -14.57
CA ALA A 148 21.01 -2.31 -14.69
C ALA A 148 20.11 -2.07 -15.91
N THR A 149 20.72 -1.77 -17.06
CA THR A 149 20.01 -1.49 -18.32
C THR A 149 19.10 -2.62 -18.78
N TRP A 150 19.44 -3.87 -18.46
CA TRP A 150 18.62 -5.03 -18.80
C TRP A 150 17.23 -4.99 -18.15
N MET A 151 17.12 -4.50 -16.90
CA MET A 151 15.84 -4.34 -16.22
C MET A 151 14.94 -3.35 -16.98
N MET A 152 15.52 -2.28 -17.53
CA MET A 152 14.80 -1.29 -18.32
C MET A 152 14.29 -1.88 -19.65
N VAL A 153 15.11 -2.72 -20.31
CA VAL A 153 14.70 -3.40 -21.55
C VAL A 153 13.54 -4.36 -21.30
N VAL A 154 13.61 -5.17 -20.24
CA VAL A 154 12.53 -6.11 -19.90
C VAL A 154 11.24 -5.39 -19.51
N ALA A 155 11.33 -4.31 -18.71
CA ALA A 155 10.18 -3.49 -18.34
C ALA A 155 9.54 -2.78 -19.54
N GLY A 156 10.36 -2.26 -20.46
CA GLY A 156 9.86 -1.66 -21.70
C GLY A 156 9.17 -2.68 -22.60
N TRP A 157 9.75 -3.88 -22.72
CA TRP A 157 9.16 -4.95 -23.53
C TRP A 157 7.84 -5.47 -22.95
N SER A 158 7.73 -5.61 -21.63
CA SER A 158 6.49 -6.08 -20.99
C SER A 158 5.35 -5.07 -21.16
N LEU A 159 5.62 -3.77 -21.04
CA LEU A 159 4.63 -2.72 -21.31
C LEU A 159 4.23 -2.68 -22.79
N PHE A 160 5.19 -2.80 -23.69
CA PHE A 160 4.92 -2.83 -25.13
C PHE A 160 4.04 -4.04 -25.52
N ALA A 161 4.41 -5.24 -25.06
CA ALA A 161 3.59 -6.43 -25.25
C ALA A 161 2.20 -6.29 -24.60
N GLY A 162 2.13 -5.66 -23.43
CA GLY A 162 0.88 -5.36 -22.73
C GLY A 162 -0.11 -4.56 -23.58
N ILE A 163 0.36 -3.58 -24.36
CA ILE A 163 -0.50 -2.81 -25.27
C ILE A 163 -1.13 -3.71 -26.34
N PHE A 164 -0.35 -4.59 -26.98
CA PHE A 164 -0.91 -5.51 -27.98
C PHE A 164 -1.88 -6.51 -27.36
N ILE A 165 -1.58 -7.01 -26.16
CA ILE A 165 -2.46 -7.91 -25.43
C ILE A 165 -3.80 -7.22 -25.15
N ILE A 166 -3.78 -5.98 -24.66
CA ILE A 166 -5.01 -5.21 -24.38
C ILE A 166 -5.80 -4.96 -25.66
N ILE A 167 -5.15 -4.57 -26.76
CA ILE A 167 -5.82 -4.35 -28.06
C ILE A 167 -6.47 -5.63 -28.56
N GLU A 168 -5.80 -6.77 -28.48
CA GLU A 168 -6.35 -8.04 -28.96
C GLU A 168 -7.53 -8.50 -28.09
N ILE A 169 -7.48 -8.26 -26.77
CA ILE A 169 -8.58 -8.57 -25.84
C ILE A 169 -9.81 -7.69 -26.09
N THR A 170 -9.63 -6.42 -26.46
CA THR A 170 -10.76 -5.48 -26.70
C THR A 170 -11.22 -5.42 -28.15
N ARG A 171 -10.62 -6.23 -29.04
CA ARG A 171 -10.96 -6.28 -30.46
C ARG A 171 -12.24 -7.05 -30.76
N ASP A 172 -12.65 -7.92 -29.84
CA ASP A 172 -13.95 -8.61 -29.85
C ASP A 172 -15.04 -7.70 -29.27
#